data_AF-A0A1Y5II29-F1
#
_entry.id   AF-A0A1Y5II29-F1
#
_cell.length_a   1.000
_cell.length_b   1.000
_cell.length_c   1.000
_cell.angle_alpha   90.00
_cell.angle_beta   90.00
_cell.angle_gamma   90.00
#
_symmetry.space_group_name_H-M   'P 1'
#
loop_
_entity.id
_entity.type
_entity.pdbx_description
1 polymer ?
#
loop_
_entity_poly.entity_id
_entity_poly.type
_entity_poly.pdbx_seq_one_letter_code
_entity_poly.pdbx_strand_id
1 'polypeptide(L)'
;MADPPPPCRHFTRGHCRLGDACRFTHDPSVGVRARSTTKSGRSGRGGVDPRKKVQLFTDFLRETFDDLRDARVLDVAGGKGALAFDVCNRTSALGVTVIDPRPMKRDALRARWTRWLASRTEVEKRDGAAVTVREPEHLRVYWTREVWEGRERAVRASWELARSSRWCVSGLVADSGDGKYEDGAKSARVRVSEAGIEAPMDALDANEDAESDATFEETFEALDEAIKKCTHVVAMHPDQATDAAVDFALERGLPFAVVPCCVYSKEFSTRRLRSGERVSTHDQLVTYLAEKAGIADVRVAELPFRGKNRVVYSLGRVRSSCAPIEN
;
A
#
# COMPACT_ATOMS: atom_id res chain seq x y z
N MET A 1 -18.70 -45.07 4.16
CA MET A 1 -17.63 -45.18 5.17
C MET A 1 -16.93 -43.83 5.20
N ALA A 2 -16.78 -43.20 6.37
CA ALA A 2 -16.14 -41.90 6.49
C ALA A 2 -14.61 -42.05 6.31
N ASP A 3 -13.99 -41.13 5.57
CA ASP A 3 -12.54 -41.12 5.41
C ASP A 3 -11.83 -40.90 6.77
N PRO A 4 -10.70 -41.58 7.02
CA PRO A 4 -9.99 -41.43 8.27
C PRO A 4 -9.45 -39.99 8.43
N PRO A 5 -9.44 -39.44 9.65
CA PRO A 5 -8.95 -38.09 9.90
C PRO A 5 -7.47 -37.97 9.49
N PRO A 6 -7.05 -36.84 8.91
CA PRO A 6 -5.68 -36.67 8.44
C PRO A 6 -4.67 -36.65 9.59
N PRO A 7 -3.38 -36.96 9.33
CA PRO A 7 -2.36 -37.08 10.37
C PRO A 7 -2.03 -35.74 11.04
N CYS A 8 -1.85 -35.79 12.36
CA CYS A 8 -1.53 -34.63 13.17
C CYS A 8 -0.08 -34.16 12.94
N ARG A 9 0.07 -32.99 12.32
CA ARG A 9 1.38 -32.40 12.04
C ARG A 9 2.19 -32.09 13.30
N HIS A 10 1.55 -31.79 14.42
CA HIS A 10 2.23 -31.52 15.69
C HIS A 10 2.73 -32.80 16.36
N PHE A 11 1.99 -33.90 16.22
CA PHE A 11 2.39 -35.22 16.70
C PHE A 11 3.58 -35.77 15.91
N THR A 12 3.54 -35.69 14.57
CA THR A 12 4.68 -36.09 13.73
C THR A 12 5.98 -35.31 14.00
N ARG A 13 5.89 -34.19 14.73
CA ARG A 13 7.01 -33.34 15.14
C ARG A 13 7.27 -33.39 16.66
N GLY A 14 6.66 -34.34 17.37
CA GLY A 14 6.91 -34.62 18.78
C GLY A 14 6.38 -33.61 19.80
N HIS A 15 5.45 -32.72 19.44
CA HIS A 15 5.01 -31.64 20.34
C HIS A 15 3.49 -31.40 20.34
N CYS A 16 2.68 -32.40 20.00
CA CYS A 16 1.23 -32.27 20.14
C CYS A 16 0.85 -32.14 21.62
N ARG A 17 0.26 -31.00 22.01
CA ARG A 17 -0.19 -30.74 23.40
C ARG A 17 -1.60 -31.26 23.68
N LEU A 18 -2.30 -31.76 22.67
CA LEU A 18 -3.70 -32.21 22.78
C LEU A 18 -3.83 -33.72 23.08
N GLY A 19 -2.72 -34.48 23.05
CA GLY A 19 -2.73 -35.91 23.36
C GLY A 19 -3.84 -36.67 22.61
N ASP A 20 -4.58 -37.51 23.33
CA ASP A 20 -5.69 -38.31 22.79
C ASP A 20 -6.94 -37.49 22.47
N ALA A 21 -7.02 -36.23 22.92
CA ALA A 21 -8.08 -35.30 22.56
C ALA A 21 -7.86 -34.63 21.18
N CYS A 22 -6.79 -34.97 20.47
CA CYS A 22 -6.50 -34.41 19.15
C CYS A 22 -7.48 -34.95 18.09
N ARG A 23 -8.14 -34.06 17.35
CA ARG A 23 -9.05 -34.41 16.24
C ARG A 23 -8.34 -35.02 15.01
N PHE A 24 -7.00 -35.05 15.01
CA PHE A 24 -6.17 -35.53 13.90
C PHE A 24 -5.46 -36.82 14.31
N THR A 25 -5.24 -37.76 13.38
CA THR A 25 -4.69 -39.07 13.77
C THR A 25 -3.23 -38.97 14.24
N HIS A 26 -2.93 -39.65 15.35
CA HIS A 26 -1.60 -39.86 15.91
C HIS A 26 -1.04 -41.25 15.56
N ASP A 27 -1.62 -41.93 14.56
CA ASP A 27 -1.16 -43.24 14.12
C ASP A 27 0.16 -43.12 13.33
N PRO A 28 1.29 -43.66 13.85
CA PRO A 28 2.59 -43.59 13.18
C PRO A 28 2.64 -44.42 11.88
N SER A 29 1.67 -45.31 11.65
CA SER A 29 1.57 -46.09 10.41
C SER A 29 0.97 -45.31 9.24
N VAL A 30 0.29 -44.18 9.51
CA VAL A 30 -0.24 -43.26 8.48
C VAL A 30 0.88 -42.31 8.03
N GLY A 31 1.91 -42.91 7.43
CA GLY A 31 3.07 -42.22 6.88
C GLY A 31 2.68 -41.30 5.72
N VAL A 32 3.23 -40.08 5.71
CA VAL A 32 3.13 -39.16 4.58
C VAL A 32 3.68 -39.86 3.33
N ARG A 33 2.84 -40.11 2.32
CA ARG A 33 3.26 -40.69 1.03
C ARG A 33 4.52 -39.97 0.53
N ALA A 34 5.60 -40.74 0.37
CA ALA A 34 6.88 -40.25 -0.14
C ALA A 34 6.69 -39.68 -1.56
N ARG A 35 7.03 -38.40 -1.76
CA ARG A 35 7.08 -37.80 -3.09
C ARG A 35 8.40 -38.16 -3.77
N SER A 36 8.27 -38.73 -4.96
CA SER A 36 9.28 -38.95 -6.00
C SER A 36 10.38 -37.88 -6.02
N THR A 37 11.62 -38.34 -5.97
CA THR A 37 12.86 -37.57 -6.11
C THR A 37 13.10 -37.17 -7.56
N THR A 38 12.42 -36.13 -8.03
CA THR A 38 12.90 -35.33 -9.17
C THR A 38 13.50 -34.04 -8.64
N LYS A 39 14.81 -33.87 -8.84
CA LYS A 39 15.59 -32.67 -8.50
C LYS A 39 14.95 -31.43 -9.13
N SER A 40 14.17 -30.68 -8.35
CA SER A 40 13.81 -29.29 -8.65
C SER A 40 14.07 -28.46 -7.40
N GLY A 41 14.85 -27.38 -7.57
CA GLY A 41 15.32 -26.52 -6.49
C GLY A 41 14.22 -26.09 -5.52
N ARG A 42 14.59 -26.04 -4.23
CA ARG A 42 13.86 -25.47 -3.09
C ARG A 42 12.79 -24.43 -3.47
N SER A 43 11.53 -24.86 -3.55
CA SER A 43 10.37 -23.96 -3.46
C SER A 43 9.88 -23.92 -2.02
N GLY A 44 10.43 -22.99 -1.23
CA GLY A 44 9.89 -22.64 0.08
C GLY A 44 8.56 -21.88 -0.06
N ARG A 45 7.53 -22.30 0.69
CA ARG A 45 6.27 -21.58 1.03
C ARG A 45 5.88 -20.46 0.05
N GLY A 46 5.06 -20.80 -0.95
CA GLY A 46 4.72 -19.98 -2.12
C GLY A 46 3.92 -18.70 -1.87
N GLY A 47 4.58 -17.67 -1.34
CA GLY A 47 4.23 -16.27 -1.54
C GLY A 47 5.03 -15.69 -2.73
N VAL A 48 4.39 -14.86 -3.55
CA VAL A 48 5.10 -14.07 -4.58
C VAL A 48 5.99 -13.05 -3.85
N ASP A 49 7.26 -12.93 -4.26
CA ASP A 49 8.19 -11.90 -3.76
C ASP A 49 7.46 -10.53 -3.75
N PRO A 50 7.39 -9.80 -2.62
CA PRO A 50 6.79 -8.47 -2.57
C PRO A 50 7.25 -7.54 -3.69
N ARG A 51 8.51 -7.66 -4.13
CA ARG A 51 9.04 -6.90 -5.27
C ARG A 51 8.33 -7.21 -6.57
N LYS A 52 8.01 -8.49 -6.78
CA LYS A 52 7.26 -8.93 -7.95
C LYS A 52 5.83 -8.41 -7.91
N LYS A 53 5.22 -8.23 -6.73
CA LYS A 53 3.90 -7.58 -6.62
C LYS A 53 3.95 -6.12 -7.04
N VAL A 54 4.97 -5.38 -6.59
CA VAL A 54 5.20 -3.98 -7.00
C VAL A 54 5.38 -3.89 -8.51
N GLN A 55 6.26 -4.71 -9.09
CA GLN A 55 6.48 -4.72 -10.55
C GLN A 55 5.20 -5.03 -11.33
N LEU A 56 4.43 -6.04 -10.90
CA LEU A 56 3.16 -6.38 -11.55
C LEU A 56 2.12 -5.26 -11.46
N PHE A 57 2.11 -4.51 -10.36
CA PHE A 57 1.25 -3.35 -10.24
C PHE A 57 1.75 -2.20 -11.14
N THR A 58 3.05 -1.92 -11.17
CA THR A 58 3.65 -0.94 -12.09
C THR A 58 3.37 -1.29 -13.55
N ASP A 59 3.50 -2.56 -13.93
CA ASP A 59 3.20 -3.02 -15.30
C ASP A 59 1.71 -2.78 -15.64
N PHE A 60 0.79 -3.05 -14.70
CA PHE A 60 -0.62 -2.68 -14.85
C PHE A 60 -0.81 -1.16 -15.02
N LEU A 61 -0.12 -0.33 -14.23
CA LEU A 61 -0.20 1.13 -14.35
C LEU A 61 0.25 1.61 -15.74
N ARG A 62 1.33 1.03 -16.26
CA ARG A 62 1.88 1.36 -17.58
C ARG A 62 0.90 1.04 -18.70
N GLU A 63 0.30 -0.15 -18.65
CA GLU A 63 -0.68 -0.57 -19.65
C GLU A 63 -1.98 0.24 -19.57
N THR A 64 -2.40 0.61 -18.35
CA THR A 64 -3.68 1.30 -18.11
C THR A 64 -3.61 2.80 -18.41
N PHE A 65 -2.47 3.44 -18.17
CA PHE A 65 -2.32 4.90 -18.19
C PHE A 65 -1.28 5.39 -19.21
N ASP A 66 -1.15 4.72 -20.36
CA ASP A 66 -0.21 5.08 -21.43
C ASP A 66 1.22 5.36 -20.90
N ASP A 67 1.79 4.38 -20.20
CA ASP A 67 3.11 4.45 -19.59
C ASP A 67 3.27 5.60 -18.56
N LEU A 68 2.15 6.11 -18.02
CA LEU A 68 2.10 7.28 -17.16
C LEU A 68 2.79 8.50 -17.80
N ARG A 69 2.72 8.62 -19.13
CA ARG A 69 3.33 9.75 -19.86
C ARG A 69 2.83 11.08 -19.31
N ASP A 70 3.78 11.98 -19.06
CA ASP A 70 3.52 13.33 -18.53
C ASP A 70 2.84 13.35 -17.14
N ALA A 71 2.71 12.19 -16.47
CA ALA A 71 2.03 12.08 -15.20
C ALA A 71 2.88 12.63 -14.05
N ARG A 72 2.26 13.44 -13.20
CA ARG A 72 2.69 13.68 -11.82
C ARG A 72 1.83 12.81 -10.90
N VAL A 73 2.48 11.82 -10.30
CA VAL A 73 1.82 10.73 -9.57
C VAL A 73 1.89 11.00 -8.06
N LEU A 74 0.76 10.88 -7.38
CA LEU A 74 0.69 10.82 -5.93
C LEU A 74 0.61 9.35 -5.48
N ASP A 75 1.65 8.85 -4.81
CA ASP A 75 1.70 7.50 -4.23
C ASP A 75 1.21 7.54 -2.78
N VAL A 76 -0.09 7.35 -2.59
CA VAL A 76 -0.76 7.44 -1.29
C VAL A 76 -0.52 6.17 -0.49
N ALA A 77 -0.06 6.33 0.75
CA ALA A 77 0.41 5.26 1.62
C ALA A 77 1.54 4.40 0.99
N GLY A 78 2.39 5.04 0.19
CA GLY A 78 3.50 4.39 -0.53
C GLY A 78 4.62 3.83 0.37
N GLY A 79 4.54 4.10 1.67
CA GLY A 79 5.39 3.51 2.69
C GLY A 79 6.85 3.79 2.51
N LYS A 80 7.63 2.71 2.44
CA LYS A 80 9.08 2.81 2.32
C LYS A 80 9.54 3.29 0.95
N GLY A 81 8.62 3.60 0.01
CA GLY A 81 8.90 4.15 -1.33
C GLY A 81 9.12 3.09 -2.42
N ALA A 82 8.80 1.82 -2.16
CA ALA A 82 9.12 0.75 -3.10
C ALA A 82 8.38 0.87 -4.44
N LEU A 83 7.10 1.23 -4.42
CA LEU A 83 6.29 1.45 -5.61
C LEU A 83 6.73 2.72 -6.34
N ALA A 84 6.83 3.85 -5.64
CA ALA A 84 7.28 5.10 -6.24
C ALA A 84 8.62 5.01 -6.96
N PHE A 85 9.63 4.34 -6.39
CA PHE A 85 10.88 4.09 -7.09
C PHE A 85 10.70 3.20 -8.34
N ASP A 86 9.82 2.21 -8.30
CA ASP A 86 9.52 1.35 -9.46
C ASP A 86 8.82 2.15 -10.57
N VAL A 87 7.86 3.02 -10.22
CA VAL A 87 7.21 3.95 -11.15
C VAL A 87 8.21 4.93 -11.75
N CYS A 88 9.03 5.61 -10.94
CA CYS A 88 10.03 6.57 -11.41
C CYS A 88 11.00 5.97 -12.44
N ASN A 89 11.38 4.70 -12.29
CA ASN A 89 12.45 4.10 -13.09
C ASN A 89 11.96 3.14 -14.18
N ARG A 90 10.66 2.83 -14.25
CA ARG A 90 10.09 1.94 -15.28
C ARG A 90 9.02 2.59 -16.15
N THR A 91 8.69 3.86 -15.90
CA THR A 91 7.61 4.57 -16.59
C THR A 91 8.07 5.96 -17.03
N SER A 92 7.26 6.61 -17.87
CA SER A 92 7.49 7.95 -18.37
C SER A 92 6.86 9.05 -17.49
N ALA A 93 6.41 8.73 -16.26
CA ALA A 93 5.93 9.72 -15.30
C ALA A 93 6.96 10.84 -15.12
N LEU A 94 6.53 12.10 -15.00
CA LEU A 94 7.41 13.26 -14.75
C LEU A 94 7.97 13.26 -13.34
N GLY A 95 7.18 12.79 -12.37
CA GLY A 95 7.57 12.71 -10.97
C GLY A 95 6.56 11.93 -10.15
N VAL A 96 7.02 11.44 -8.99
CA VAL A 96 6.21 10.74 -8.02
C VAL A 96 6.44 11.37 -6.65
N THR A 97 5.37 11.73 -5.96
CA THR A 97 5.42 12.19 -4.57
C THR A 97 4.76 11.13 -3.69
N VAL A 98 5.52 10.56 -2.77
CA VAL A 98 5.02 9.59 -1.79
C VAL A 98 4.40 10.32 -0.61
N ILE A 99 3.17 9.96 -0.26
CA ILE A 99 2.52 10.44 0.96
C ILE A 99 2.39 9.27 1.92
N ASP A 100 3.22 9.24 2.97
CA ASP A 100 3.14 8.23 4.00
C ASP A 100 3.75 8.77 5.31
N PRO A 101 3.17 8.47 6.49
CA PRO A 101 3.75 8.92 7.75
C PRO A 101 5.11 8.26 8.06
N ARG A 102 5.41 7.10 7.45
CA ARG A 102 6.65 6.35 7.70
C ARG A 102 7.83 6.97 6.96
N PRO A 103 9.04 7.00 7.55
CA PRO A 103 10.24 7.34 6.82
C PRO A 103 10.45 6.45 5.58
N MET A 104 10.71 7.08 4.44
CA MET A 104 11.06 6.39 3.21
C MET A 104 12.48 5.82 3.30
N LYS A 105 12.72 4.62 2.76
CA LYS A 105 14.07 4.01 2.73
C LYS A 105 14.89 4.50 1.53
N ARG A 106 15.01 5.83 1.36
CA ARG A 106 15.56 6.48 0.16
C ARG A 106 16.92 5.91 -0.25
N ASP A 107 17.91 5.93 0.64
CA ASP A 107 19.28 5.52 0.29
C ASP A 107 19.37 4.03 -0.07
N ALA A 108 18.69 3.18 0.70
CA ALA A 108 18.66 1.74 0.43
C ALA A 108 17.98 1.44 -0.92
N LEU A 109 16.94 2.19 -1.28
CA LEU A 109 16.26 2.05 -2.57
C LEU A 109 17.09 2.62 -3.72
N ARG A 110 17.71 3.79 -3.56
CA ARG A 110 18.67 4.37 -4.50
C ARG A 110 19.80 3.39 -4.81
N ALA A 111 20.52 2.93 -3.78
CA ALA A 111 21.63 2.00 -3.94
C ALA A 111 21.22 0.67 -4.59
N ARG A 112 19.98 0.23 -4.39
CA ARG A 112 19.42 -0.94 -5.05
C ARG A 112 19.16 -0.67 -6.53
N TRP A 113 18.52 0.45 -6.86
CA TRP A 113 18.22 0.82 -8.25
C TRP A 113 19.47 1.13 -9.06
N THR A 114 20.47 1.78 -8.48
CA THR A 114 21.78 1.99 -9.12
C THR A 114 22.39 0.66 -9.54
N ARG A 115 22.41 -0.34 -8.65
CA ARG A 115 22.91 -1.69 -8.96
C ARG A 115 22.09 -2.38 -10.04
N TRP A 116 20.76 -2.26 -9.98
CA TRP A 116 19.88 -2.89 -10.96
C TRP A 116 20.05 -2.28 -12.36
N LEU A 117 20.08 -0.95 -12.47
CA LEU A 117 20.29 -0.25 -13.75
C LEU A 117 21.67 -0.57 -14.34
N ALA A 118 22.72 -0.58 -13.51
CA ALA A 118 24.07 -0.96 -13.92
C ALA A 118 24.14 -2.41 -14.48
N SER A 119 23.37 -3.34 -13.88
CA SER A 119 23.31 -4.72 -14.37
C SER A 119 22.58 -4.90 -15.71
N ARG A 120 21.79 -3.91 -16.14
CA ARG A 120 21.06 -3.93 -17.42
C ARG A 120 21.78 -3.18 -18.53
N THR A 121 22.50 -2.11 -18.20
CA THR A 121 23.32 -1.37 -19.17
C THR A 121 24.50 -2.16 -19.71
N GLU A 122 24.95 -3.23 -19.06
CA GLU A 122 25.91 -4.17 -19.67
C GLU A 122 25.32 -4.97 -20.84
N VAL A 123 23.99 -5.13 -20.90
CA VAL A 123 23.26 -5.86 -21.95
C VAL A 123 22.83 -4.91 -23.09
N GLU A 124 22.67 -3.61 -22.82
CA GLU A 124 22.12 -2.59 -23.75
C GLU A 124 23.16 -1.48 -24.10
N LYS A 125 24.46 -1.81 -24.25
CA LYS A 125 25.48 -0.84 -24.66
C LYS A 125 25.30 -0.36 -26.11
N ARG A 126 24.45 0.65 -26.33
CA ARG A 126 24.58 1.67 -27.37
C ARG A 126 24.19 3.00 -26.72
N ASP A 127 25.07 3.99 -26.87
CA ASP A 127 24.95 5.36 -26.36
C ASP A 127 25.33 5.53 -24.88
N GLY A 128 26.59 5.93 -24.64
CA GLY A 128 27.26 6.05 -23.33
C GLY A 128 26.74 7.13 -22.38
N ALA A 129 25.43 7.29 -22.23
CA ALA A 129 24.83 8.09 -21.17
C ALA A 129 24.82 7.29 -19.86
N ALA A 130 25.32 7.90 -18.77
CA ALA A 130 25.19 7.32 -17.44
C ALA A 130 23.70 7.24 -17.06
N VAL A 131 23.20 6.04 -16.78
CA VAL A 131 21.81 5.86 -16.35
C VAL A 131 21.67 6.36 -14.91
N THR A 132 21.04 7.52 -14.76
CA THR A 132 20.76 8.13 -13.44
C THR A 132 19.47 7.56 -12.87
N VAL A 133 19.53 7.09 -11.62
CA VAL A 133 18.33 6.66 -10.87
C VAL A 133 17.42 7.86 -10.67
N ARG A 134 16.17 7.74 -11.10
CA ARG A 134 15.13 8.73 -10.84
C ARG A 134 14.51 8.46 -9.47
N GLU A 135 14.33 9.50 -8.67
CA GLU A 135 13.86 9.38 -7.30
C GLU A 135 12.54 10.08 -7.06
N PRO A 136 11.68 9.51 -6.21
CA PRO A 136 10.47 10.16 -5.77
C PRO A 136 10.75 11.19 -4.66
N GLU A 137 9.86 12.17 -4.56
CA GLU A 137 9.70 13.00 -3.37
C GLU A 137 8.95 12.23 -2.28
N HIS A 138 9.03 12.70 -1.04
CA HIS A 138 8.37 12.06 0.09
C HIS A 138 7.91 13.09 1.11
N LEU A 139 6.62 13.05 1.46
CA LEU A 139 6.01 13.90 2.47
C LEU A 139 5.50 13.03 3.63
N ARG A 140 6.08 13.26 4.81
CA ARG A 140 5.74 12.55 6.05
C ARG A 140 4.47 13.10 6.68
N VAL A 141 3.34 12.68 6.13
CA VAL A 141 1.99 13.00 6.63
C VAL A 141 1.07 11.80 6.41
N TYR A 142 0.05 11.68 7.26
CA TYR A 142 -1.11 10.85 7.02
C TYR A 142 -1.98 11.45 5.91
N TRP A 143 -2.63 10.59 5.11
CA TRP A 143 -3.55 11.01 4.07
C TRP A 143 -5.01 10.88 4.53
N THR A 144 -5.65 12.02 4.77
CA THR A 144 -7.08 12.13 5.12
C THR A 144 -7.72 13.27 4.33
N ARG A 145 -9.07 13.35 4.38
CA ARG A 145 -9.83 14.40 3.72
C ARG A 145 -9.35 15.80 4.11
N GLU A 146 -9.23 16.07 5.40
CA GLU A 146 -8.82 17.39 5.88
C GLU A 146 -7.39 17.75 5.50
N VAL A 147 -6.50 16.75 5.37
CA VAL A 147 -5.13 16.95 4.91
C VAL A 147 -5.09 17.37 3.44
N TRP A 148 -5.84 16.71 2.54
CA TRP A 148 -5.84 17.15 1.14
C TRP A 148 -6.67 18.40 0.89
N GLU A 149 -7.63 18.72 1.77
CA GLU A 149 -8.36 19.98 1.76
C GLU A 149 -7.46 21.15 2.17
N GLY A 150 -6.22 20.87 2.59
CA GLY A 150 -5.23 21.89 2.98
C GLY A 150 -5.56 22.56 4.30
N ARG A 151 -6.34 21.92 5.18
CA ARG A 151 -6.66 22.50 6.49
C ARG A 151 -5.41 22.51 7.36
N GLU A 152 -4.82 23.68 7.55
CA GLU A 152 -3.54 23.84 8.25
C GLU A 152 -3.46 23.08 9.58
N ARG A 153 -4.50 23.17 10.41
CA ARG A 153 -4.57 22.43 11.68
C ARG A 153 -4.48 20.92 11.50
N ALA A 154 -5.15 20.36 10.50
CA ALA A 154 -5.13 18.92 10.23
C ALA A 154 -3.79 18.48 9.63
N VAL A 155 -3.21 19.29 8.74
CA VAL A 155 -1.87 19.03 8.18
C VAL A 155 -0.81 19.08 9.29
N ARG A 156 -0.90 20.06 10.21
CA ARG A 156 0.02 20.19 11.35
C ARG A 156 -0.08 19.00 12.29
N ALA A 157 -1.29 18.63 12.70
CA ALA A 157 -1.50 17.45 13.54
C ALA A 157 -0.99 16.15 12.87
N SER A 158 -1.20 16.01 11.55
CA SER A 158 -0.68 14.90 10.76
C SER A 158 0.85 14.88 10.69
N TRP A 159 1.48 16.04 10.49
CA TRP A 159 2.93 16.24 10.43
C TRP A 159 3.62 15.93 11.77
N GLU A 160 3.07 16.41 12.88
CA GLU A 160 3.54 16.15 14.24
C GLU A 160 3.42 14.66 14.56
N LEU A 161 2.25 14.08 14.29
CA LEU A 161 2.00 12.68 14.58
C LEU A 161 2.88 11.74 13.73
N ALA A 162 3.12 12.07 12.46
CA ALA A 162 3.99 11.26 11.61
C ALA A 162 5.40 11.13 12.20
N ARG A 163 5.88 12.17 12.89
CA ARG A 163 7.20 12.23 13.55
C ARG A 163 7.24 11.49 14.88
N SER A 164 6.14 11.46 15.61
CA SER A 164 6.03 10.72 16.88
C SER A 164 5.54 9.27 16.74
N SER A 165 5.12 8.85 15.54
CA SER A 165 4.64 7.50 15.29
C SER A 165 5.78 6.51 15.00
N ARG A 166 5.72 5.33 15.62
CA ARG A 166 6.57 4.16 15.31
C ARG A 166 5.76 3.03 14.68
N TRP A 167 6.39 2.24 13.80
CA TRP A 167 5.75 1.07 13.22
C TRP A 167 6.18 -0.21 13.96
N CYS A 168 5.24 -0.91 14.58
CA CYS A 168 5.49 -2.19 15.25
C CYS A 168 4.86 -3.38 14.49
N VAL A 169 5.03 -4.60 15.00
CA VAL A 169 4.44 -5.84 14.43
C VAL A 169 2.91 -5.75 14.33
N SER A 170 2.31 -4.94 15.22
CA SER A 170 0.89 -4.66 15.28
C SER A 170 0.47 -3.40 14.49
N GLY A 171 1.28 -2.86 13.57
CA GLY A 171 0.92 -1.70 12.75
C GLY A 171 1.50 -0.37 13.28
N LEU A 172 0.90 0.76 12.90
CA LEU A 172 1.38 2.08 13.31
C LEU A 172 0.92 2.39 14.75
N VAL A 173 1.88 2.63 15.63
CA VAL A 173 1.71 2.83 17.06
C VAL A 173 2.41 4.12 17.46
N ALA A 174 1.74 4.99 18.20
CA ALA A 174 2.33 6.15 18.83
C ALA A 174 3.24 5.66 19.98
N ASP A 175 4.45 6.21 20.11
CA ASP A 175 5.49 5.71 21.01
C ASP A 175 5.05 5.60 22.49
N SER A 176 5.56 4.59 23.22
CA SER A 176 5.36 4.43 24.67
C SER A 176 6.66 4.58 25.47
N GLY A 177 7.79 4.92 24.83
CA GLY A 177 9.05 5.24 25.52
C GLY A 177 9.87 4.05 26.03
N ASP A 178 9.43 2.82 25.83
CA ASP A 178 10.13 1.60 26.23
C ASP A 178 10.66 0.85 25.00
N GLY A 179 11.97 1.02 24.74
CA GLY A 179 12.72 0.53 23.57
C GLY A 179 12.81 -0.99 23.39
N LYS A 180 11.67 -1.69 23.35
CA LYS A 180 11.56 -3.10 22.96
C LYS A 180 10.50 -3.27 21.88
N TYR A 181 10.77 -4.22 20.98
CA TYR A 181 9.83 -4.74 19.99
C TYR A 181 8.72 -5.58 20.67
N GLU A 182 8.02 -5.01 21.64
CA GLU A 182 6.87 -5.66 22.28
C GLU A 182 5.57 -5.22 21.60
N ASP A 183 4.55 -6.07 21.67
CA ASP A 183 3.22 -5.83 21.12
C ASP A 183 2.68 -4.51 21.68
N GLY A 184 2.82 -3.42 20.92
CA GLY A 184 2.27 -2.13 21.30
C GLY A 184 0.81 -2.29 21.70
N ALA A 185 0.48 -1.86 22.92
CA ALA A 185 -0.88 -1.97 23.44
C ALA A 185 -1.86 -1.37 22.42
N LYS A 186 -3.02 -2.00 22.21
CA LYS A 186 -4.05 -1.50 21.28
C LYS A 186 -4.47 -0.04 21.57
N SER A 187 -4.23 0.43 22.80
CA SER A 187 -4.43 1.79 23.26
C SER A 187 -3.43 2.80 22.70
N ALA A 188 -2.26 2.37 22.23
CA ALA A 188 -1.21 3.24 21.68
C ALA A 188 -1.30 3.39 20.14
N ARG A 189 -2.21 2.68 19.46
CA ARG A 189 -2.35 2.76 18.00
C ARG A 189 -2.88 4.12 17.54
N VAL A 190 -2.24 4.71 16.55
CA VAL A 190 -2.83 5.81 15.79
C VAL A 190 -4.08 5.30 15.06
N ARG A 191 -5.20 5.97 15.26
CA ARG A 191 -6.46 5.65 14.60
C ARG A 191 -6.77 6.68 13.54
N VAL A 192 -6.66 6.26 12.29
CA VAL A 192 -7.26 6.97 11.16
C VAL A 192 -8.66 6.40 10.96
N SER A 193 -9.67 7.26 11.06
CA SER A 193 -11.09 6.94 10.93
C SER A 193 -11.80 7.94 10.03
N GLU A 194 -13.11 7.77 9.85
CA GLU A 194 -13.97 8.71 9.14
C GLU A 194 -13.98 10.11 9.80
N ALA A 195 -13.74 10.20 11.10
CA ALA A 195 -13.72 11.45 11.86
C ALA A 195 -12.36 12.18 11.82
N GLY A 196 -11.36 11.60 11.16
CA GLY A 196 -9.99 12.14 11.11
C GLY A 196 -8.98 11.24 11.81
N ILE A 197 -7.92 11.87 12.34
CA ILE A 197 -6.76 11.19 12.94
C ILE A 197 -6.81 11.40 14.46
N GLU A 198 -6.87 10.30 15.21
CA GLU A 198 -6.78 10.30 16.67
C GLU A 198 -5.49 9.61 17.11
N ALA A 199 -4.71 10.31 17.94
CA ALA A 199 -3.53 9.77 18.62
C ALA A 199 -3.76 9.76 20.14
N PRO A 200 -3.31 8.73 20.87
CA PRO A 200 -3.27 8.75 22.34
C PRO A 200 -2.28 9.80 22.83
N MET A 201 -2.62 10.55 23.89
CA MET A 201 -1.88 11.73 24.36
C MET A 201 -0.46 11.46 24.87
N ASP A 202 -0.12 10.22 25.24
CA ASP A 202 1.10 9.91 26.00
C ASP A 202 2.34 9.64 25.11
N ALA A 203 2.28 9.94 23.81
CA ALA A 203 3.16 9.34 22.81
C ALA A 203 4.03 10.34 22.03
N LEU A 204 4.54 11.37 22.71
CA LEU A 204 5.35 12.43 22.11
C LEU A 204 6.81 12.36 22.56
N ASP A 205 7.45 11.19 22.44
CA ASP A 205 8.91 11.11 22.57
C ASP A 205 9.59 11.01 21.20
N ALA A 206 10.48 11.97 20.96
CA ALA A 206 11.18 12.15 19.70
C ALA A 206 12.14 10.99 19.42
N ASN A 207 12.21 10.57 18.16
CA ASN A 207 13.12 9.54 17.71
C ASN A 207 14.37 10.18 17.11
N GLU A 208 15.55 9.87 17.68
CA GLU A 208 16.83 10.51 17.35
C GLU A 208 17.49 10.04 16.04
N ASP A 209 16.84 9.17 15.26
CA ASP A 209 17.41 8.61 14.02
C ASP A 209 16.78 9.18 12.72
N ALA A 210 16.10 10.33 12.77
CA ALA A 210 15.51 10.95 11.60
C ALA A 210 16.54 11.84 10.85
N GLU A 211 16.86 11.42 9.62
CA GLU A 211 17.32 12.27 8.51
C GLU A 211 16.63 13.64 8.57
N SER A 212 17.32 14.76 8.27
CA SER A 212 16.83 16.14 8.48
C SER A 212 15.39 16.31 7.96
N ASP A 213 14.42 16.16 8.87
CA ASP A 213 13.02 16.13 8.48
C ASP A 213 12.60 17.53 8.10
N ALA A 214 11.87 17.67 6.99
CA ALA A 214 11.41 18.97 6.52
C ALA A 214 10.60 19.67 7.63
N THR A 215 10.70 20.99 7.71
CA THR A 215 9.89 21.80 8.63
C THR A 215 8.40 21.64 8.32
N PHE A 216 7.55 22.13 9.23
CA PHE A 216 6.11 22.13 8.96
C PHE A 216 5.80 22.95 7.71
N GLU A 217 6.38 24.14 7.62
CA GLU A 217 6.17 25.10 6.53
C GLU A 217 6.60 24.49 5.18
N GLU A 218 7.79 23.89 5.12
CA GLU A 218 8.28 23.18 3.94
C GLU A 218 7.35 22.02 3.54
N THR A 219 6.87 21.24 4.52
CA THR A 219 5.97 20.12 4.26
C THR A 219 4.60 20.60 3.78
N PHE A 220 4.09 21.68 4.38
CA PHE A 220 2.78 22.25 4.05
C PHE A 220 2.77 22.80 2.61
N GLU A 221 3.79 23.57 2.24
CA GLU A 221 3.96 24.10 0.88
C GLU A 221 4.15 22.98 -0.14
N ALA A 222 5.03 22.01 0.14
CA ALA A 222 5.27 20.89 -0.75
C ALA A 222 4.02 20.01 -0.94
N LEU A 223 3.22 19.83 0.12
CA LEU A 223 1.95 19.11 0.06
C LEU A 223 0.94 19.83 -0.84
N ASP A 224 0.75 21.13 -0.64
CA ASP A 224 -0.14 21.94 -1.47
C ASP A 224 0.26 21.91 -2.95
N GLU A 225 1.56 22.03 -3.24
CA GLU A 225 2.08 21.92 -4.60
C GLU A 225 1.89 20.53 -5.20
N ALA A 226 2.20 19.46 -4.46
CA ALA A 226 1.99 18.08 -4.91
C ALA A 226 0.52 17.81 -5.21
N ILE A 227 -0.38 18.31 -4.36
CA ILE A 227 -1.81 18.26 -4.54
C ILE A 227 -2.21 19.01 -5.82
N LYS A 228 -1.84 20.28 -5.99
CA LYS A 228 -2.21 21.10 -7.16
C LYS A 228 -1.72 20.52 -8.48
N LYS A 229 -0.51 19.95 -8.49
CA LYS A 229 0.14 19.40 -9.69
C LYS A 229 -0.23 17.94 -9.97
N CYS A 230 -0.88 17.25 -9.05
CA CYS A 230 -1.23 15.84 -9.18
C CYS A 230 -2.13 15.61 -10.40
N THR A 231 -1.78 14.58 -11.17
CA THR A 231 -2.55 14.13 -12.34
C THR A 231 -3.04 12.69 -12.20
N HIS A 232 -2.39 11.88 -11.35
CA HIS A 232 -2.68 10.46 -11.17
C HIS A 232 -2.52 10.08 -9.71
N VAL A 233 -3.44 9.27 -9.20
CA VAL A 233 -3.36 8.76 -7.82
C VAL A 233 -3.12 7.25 -7.86
N VAL A 234 -2.05 6.80 -7.21
CA VAL A 234 -1.77 5.36 -7.07
C VAL A 234 -1.68 5.02 -5.60
N ALA A 235 -2.16 3.83 -5.23
CA ALA A 235 -2.08 3.40 -3.84
C ALA A 235 -2.10 1.87 -3.76
N MET A 236 -0.96 1.26 -3.43
CA MET A 236 -0.87 -0.19 -3.27
C MET A 236 -0.96 -0.58 -1.80
N HIS A 237 -2.05 -1.26 -1.44
CA HIS A 237 -2.35 -1.68 -0.07
C HIS A 237 -2.44 -0.51 0.93
N PRO A 238 -3.25 0.55 0.65
CA PRO A 238 -3.22 1.79 1.44
C PRO A 238 -3.96 1.75 2.78
N ASP A 239 -4.42 0.57 3.23
CA ASP A 239 -5.04 0.37 4.54
C ASP A 239 -6.10 1.45 4.88
N GLN A 240 -5.88 2.26 5.91
CA GLN A 240 -6.83 3.29 6.37
C GLN A 240 -6.92 4.51 5.43
N ALA A 241 -5.94 4.71 4.53
CA ALA A 241 -5.97 5.79 3.54
C ALA A 241 -6.75 5.41 2.26
N THR A 242 -7.37 4.22 2.20
CA THR A 242 -8.05 3.71 0.99
C THR A 242 -9.14 4.66 0.50
N ASP A 243 -10.11 5.01 1.35
CA ASP A 243 -11.22 5.91 0.97
C ASP A 243 -10.68 7.27 0.58
N ALA A 244 -9.75 7.75 1.39
CA ALA A 244 -9.09 9.02 1.19
C ALA A 244 -8.46 9.09 -0.22
N ALA A 245 -7.65 8.11 -0.63
CA ALA A 245 -7.05 8.07 -1.96
C ALA A 245 -8.10 8.12 -3.09
N VAL A 246 -9.18 7.34 -2.96
CA VAL A 246 -10.22 7.23 -3.98
C VAL A 246 -11.09 8.49 -4.05
N ASP A 247 -11.49 9.05 -2.91
CA ASP A 247 -12.33 10.25 -2.85
C ASP A 247 -11.62 11.46 -3.43
N PHE A 248 -10.33 11.66 -3.11
CA PHE A 248 -9.51 12.71 -3.71
C PHE A 248 -9.46 12.60 -5.25
N ALA A 249 -9.24 11.38 -5.77
CA ALA A 249 -9.19 11.16 -7.20
C ALA A 249 -10.55 11.43 -7.88
N LEU A 250 -11.64 10.92 -7.29
CA LEU A 250 -13.00 11.07 -7.83
C LEU A 250 -13.46 12.53 -7.83
N GLU A 251 -13.25 13.26 -6.73
CA GLU A 251 -13.65 14.66 -6.60
C GLU A 251 -12.93 15.55 -7.63
N ARG A 252 -11.68 15.21 -7.97
CA ARG A 252 -10.88 15.93 -8.98
C ARG A 252 -11.01 15.37 -10.38
N GLY A 253 -11.70 14.24 -10.56
CA GLY A 253 -11.80 13.54 -11.83
C GLY A 253 -10.45 13.02 -12.36
N LEU A 254 -9.51 12.71 -11.46
CA LEU A 254 -8.18 12.20 -11.83
C LEU A 254 -8.22 10.68 -12.08
N PRO A 255 -7.43 10.19 -13.05
CA PRO A 255 -7.10 8.77 -13.13
C PRO A 255 -6.54 8.25 -11.80
N PHE A 256 -6.95 7.04 -11.42
CA PHE A 256 -6.43 6.39 -10.23
C PHE A 256 -6.35 4.88 -10.35
N ALA A 257 -5.48 4.26 -9.57
CA ALA A 257 -5.46 2.82 -9.34
C ALA A 257 -5.10 2.49 -7.88
N VAL A 258 -5.97 1.73 -7.22
CA VAL A 258 -5.84 1.38 -5.80
C VAL A 258 -5.97 -0.12 -5.62
N VAL A 259 -5.06 -0.74 -4.86
CA VAL A 259 -5.13 -2.16 -4.48
C VAL A 259 -5.58 -2.26 -3.01
N PRO A 260 -6.89 -2.33 -2.71
CA PRO A 260 -7.38 -2.42 -1.33
C PRO A 260 -7.03 -3.77 -0.68
N CYS A 261 -6.65 -3.75 0.61
CA CYS A 261 -6.25 -4.95 1.36
C CYS A 261 -7.05 -5.18 2.64
N CYS A 262 -7.11 -4.17 3.52
CA CYS A 262 -7.67 -4.26 4.87
C CYS A 262 -8.96 -3.45 4.98
N VAL A 263 -9.98 -4.02 5.63
CA VAL A 263 -11.32 -3.40 5.70
C VAL A 263 -11.44 -2.39 6.82
N TYR A 264 -10.79 -2.59 7.98
CA TYR A 264 -10.93 -1.67 9.12
C TYR A 264 -12.40 -1.33 9.44
N SER A 265 -13.27 -2.35 9.49
CA SER A 265 -14.73 -2.17 9.58
C SER A 265 -15.22 -1.52 10.89
N LYS A 266 -14.34 -1.44 11.90
CA LYS A 266 -14.60 -0.70 13.14
C LYS A 266 -14.32 0.79 12.96
N GLU A 267 -13.21 1.13 12.34
CA GLU A 267 -12.74 2.50 12.08
C GLU A 267 -13.54 3.16 10.94
N PHE A 268 -14.00 2.38 9.96
CA PHE A 268 -14.82 2.83 8.83
C PHE A 268 -16.19 2.18 8.88
N SER A 269 -16.89 2.52 9.95
CA SER A 269 -18.11 1.84 10.34
C SER A 269 -19.33 2.34 9.55
N THR A 270 -19.23 3.49 8.88
CA THR A 270 -20.31 4.04 8.05
C THR A 270 -20.30 3.55 6.61
N ARG A 271 -19.23 2.89 6.13
CA ARG A 271 -19.19 2.30 4.78
C ARG A 271 -20.39 1.38 4.51
N ARG A 272 -21.14 1.66 3.45
CA ARG A 272 -22.29 0.87 2.98
C ARG A 272 -22.15 0.58 1.49
N LEU A 273 -22.47 -0.64 1.09
CA LEU A 273 -22.77 -0.95 -0.31
C LEU A 273 -24.02 -0.18 -0.74
N ARG A 274 -24.25 -0.08 -2.06
CA ARG A 274 -25.49 0.46 -2.62
C ARG A 274 -26.74 -0.29 -2.14
N SER A 275 -26.60 -1.59 -1.83
CA SER A 275 -27.66 -2.40 -1.21
C SER A 275 -28.03 -1.96 0.21
N GLY A 276 -27.23 -1.09 0.85
CA GLY A 276 -27.36 -0.72 2.25
C GLY A 276 -26.63 -1.66 3.21
N GLU A 277 -25.99 -2.72 2.72
CA GLU A 277 -25.20 -3.65 3.55
C GLU A 277 -23.92 -3.00 4.08
N ARG A 278 -23.54 -3.33 5.32
CA ARG A 278 -22.29 -2.87 5.93
C ARG A 278 -21.09 -3.56 5.28
N VAL A 279 -20.08 -2.76 4.95
CA VAL A 279 -18.79 -3.26 4.43
C VAL A 279 -17.96 -3.86 5.57
N SER A 280 -17.75 -5.17 5.53
CA SER A 280 -17.02 -5.91 6.57
C SER A 280 -16.03 -6.94 6.00
N THR A 281 -16.14 -7.28 4.73
CA THR A 281 -15.23 -8.19 4.02
C THR A 281 -14.44 -7.45 2.94
N HIS A 282 -13.35 -8.07 2.48
CA HIS A 282 -12.53 -7.49 1.42
C HIS A 282 -13.29 -7.39 0.08
N ASP A 283 -14.12 -8.38 -0.26
CA ASP A 283 -14.94 -8.31 -1.46
C ASP A 283 -16.00 -7.22 -1.39
N GLN A 284 -16.61 -7.01 -0.22
CA GLN A 284 -17.47 -5.87 0.02
C GLN A 284 -16.72 -4.55 -0.09
N LEU A 285 -15.46 -4.47 0.39
CA LEU A 285 -14.65 -3.26 0.23
C LEU A 285 -14.36 -2.96 -1.24
N VAL A 286 -13.98 -3.97 -2.03
CA VAL A 286 -13.76 -3.78 -3.48
C VAL A 286 -15.04 -3.35 -4.18
N THR A 287 -16.17 -3.98 -3.84
CA THR A 287 -17.48 -3.63 -4.40
C THR A 287 -17.88 -2.21 -4.03
N TYR A 288 -17.73 -1.84 -2.76
CA TYR A 288 -17.97 -0.48 -2.26
C TYR A 288 -17.17 0.58 -3.02
N LEU A 289 -15.86 0.35 -3.24
CA LEU A 289 -15.01 1.29 -3.98
C LEU A 289 -15.39 1.37 -5.46
N ALA A 290 -15.83 0.26 -6.06
CA ALA A 290 -16.37 0.26 -7.42
C ALA A 290 -17.72 1.00 -7.50
N GLU A 291 -18.57 0.86 -6.48
CA GLU A 291 -19.88 1.51 -6.37
C GLU A 291 -19.80 3.01 -6.05
N LYS A 292 -18.68 3.49 -5.49
CA LYS A 292 -18.38 4.93 -5.31
C LYS A 292 -18.37 5.72 -6.63
N ALA A 293 -18.52 5.05 -7.77
CA ALA A 293 -18.70 5.65 -9.08
C ALA A 293 -19.88 6.63 -9.12
N GLY A 294 -19.55 7.93 -9.14
CA GLY A 294 -20.38 9.00 -9.65
C GLY A 294 -20.10 9.24 -11.14
N ILE A 295 -19.43 10.35 -11.46
CA ILE A 295 -19.10 10.86 -12.80
C ILE A 295 -17.94 10.14 -13.54
N ALA A 296 -17.39 9.07 -12.98
CA ALA A 296 -16.22 8.37 -13.51
C ALA A 296 -16.50 6.87 -13.67
N ASP A 297 -16.00 6.27 -14.75
CA ASP A 297 -16.07 4.82 -14.99
C ASP A 297 -15.03 4.14 -14.10
N VAL A 298 -15.47 3.55 -12.98
CA VAL A 298 -14.64 2.81 -12.04
C VAL A 298 -14.72 1.32 -12.34
N ARG A 299 -13.55 0.70 -12.56
CA ARG A 299 -13.38 -0.69 -12.97
C ARG A 299 -12.57 -1.47 -11.95
N VAL A 300 -12.66 -2.80 -12.04
CA VAL A 300 -11.89 -3.72 -11.21
C VAL A 300 -11.16 -4.72 -12.10
N ALA A 301 -9.87 -4.95 -11.83
CA ALA A 301 -9.07 -5.98 -12.47
C ALA A 301 -8.37 -6.85 -11.42
N GLU A 302 -7.91 -8.03 -11.83
CA GLU A 302 -7.11 -8.93 -10.99
C GLU A 302 -5.64 -8.89 -11.40
N LEU A 303 -4.75 -8.65 -10.45
CA LEU A 303 -3.30 -8.68 -10.66
C LEU A 303 -2.75 -10.10 -10.45
N PRO A 304 -1.74 -10.54 -11.23
CA PRO A 304 -1.28 -11.93 -11.25
C PRO A 304 -0.35 -12.27 -10.08
N PHE A 305 -0.81 -12.06 -8.84
CA PHE A 305 -0.11 -12.47 -7.62
C PHE A 305 -1.08 -12.92 -6.51
N ARG A 306 -0.58 -13.72 -5.57
CA ARG A 306 -1.38 -14.21 -4.43
C ARG A 306 -1.64 -13.13 -3.38
N GLY A 307 -2.81 -13.19 -2.75
CA GLY A 307 -3.20 -12.32 -1.64
C GLY A 307 -4.24 -11.29 -2.08
N LYS A 308 -4.16 -10.07 -1.54
CA LYS A 308 -5.02 -8.95 -1.94
C LYS A 308 -4.54 -8.37 -3.26
N ASN A 309 -5.12 -8.85 -4.36
CA ASN A 309 -4.65 -8.65 -5.73
C ASN A 309 -5.67 -7.99 -6.66
N ARG A 310 -6.84 -7.60 -6.15
CA ARG A 310 -7.83 -6.85 -6.94
C ARG A 310 -7.43 -5.37 -6.95
N VAL A 311 -7.31 -4.78 -8.13
CA VAL A 311 -7.10 -3.34 -8.33
C VAL A 311 -8.42 -2.69 -8.72
N VAL A 312 -8.77 -1.61 -8.03
CA VAL A 312 -9.89 -0.71 -8.37
C VAL A 312 -9.30 0.51 -9.04
N TYR A 313 -9.76 0.87 -10.24
CA TYR A 313 -9.14 1.92 -11.04
C TYR A 313 -10.15 2.69 -11.88
N SER A 314 -9.78 3.89 -12.29
CA SER A 314 -10.53 4.71 -13.24
C SER A 314 -9.58 5.50 -14.14
N LEU A 315 -10.00 5.80 -15.37
CA LEU A 315 -9.26 6.66 -16.30
C LEU A 315 -9.53 8.16 -16.08
N GLY A 316 -10.22 8.52 -14.98
CA GLY A 316 -10.61 9.89 -14.65
C GLY A 316 -11.91 10.31 -15.33
N ARG A 317 -12.24 11.61 -15.24
CA ARG A 317 -13.46 12.16 -15.83
C ARG A 317 -13.41 11.96 -17.35
N VAL A 318 -14.38 11.22 -17.88
CA VAL A 318 -14.59 11.11 -19.33
C VAL A 318 -14.80 12.53 -19.84
N ARG A 319 -13.85 13.07 -20.62
CA ARG A 319 -14.12 14.30 -21.37
C ARG A 319 -15.31 13.95 -22.26
N SER A 320 -16.45 14.61 -22.06
CA SER A 320 -17.51 14.59 -23.05
C SER A 320 -16.86 14.96 -24.38
N SER A 321 -16.83 14.00 -25.31
CA SER A 321 -16.37 14.24 -26.67
C SER A 321 -17.17 15.41 -27.20
N CYS A 322 -16.50 16.54 -27.47
CA CYS A 322 -16.98 17.69 -28.23
C CYS A 322 -18.47 18.03 -28.07
N ALA A 323 -18.79 19.05 -27.27
CA ALA A 323 -20.02 19.79 -27.52
C ALA A 323 -19.97 20.30 -28.98
N PRO A 324 -21.05 20.18 -29.77
CA PRO A 324 -21.11 20.79 -31.09
C PRO A 324 -20.82 22.28 -30.98
N ILE A 325 -20.05 22.83 -31.92
CA ILE A 325 -19.98 24.27 -32.11
C ILE A 325 -21.39 24.68 -32.54
N GLU A 326 -22.11 25.40 -31.67
CA GLU A 326 -23.35 26.07 -32.07
C GLU A 326 -22.95 27.15 -33.10
N ASN A 327 -23.50 27.02 -34.31
CA ASN A 327 -23.37 28.02 -35.37
C ASN A 327 -24.17 29.28 -35.05
#